data_AF-A0A1B2YP33-F1
#
_entry.id   AF-A0A1B2YP33-F1
#
_cell.length_a   1.000
_cell.length_b   1.000
_cell.length_c   1.000
_cell.angle_alpha   90.00
_cell.angle_beta   90.00
_cell.angle_gamma   90.00
#
_symmetry.space_group_name_H-M   'P 1'
#
loop_
_entity.id
_entity.type
_entity.pdbx_description
1 polymer ?
#
loop_
_entity_poly.entity_id
_entity_poly.type
_entity_poly.pdbx_seq_one_letter_code
_entity_poly.pdbx_strand_id
1 'polypeptide(L)'
;MIQRLCLVLVVLGMGTLSYAQTSDNVEDAAAFLKEMERKASDVGSGEAKWIRRDFSYAFEEDAVGEERRQEFIRMVRFLETNRIKFSTGILGYFRGARVVLEHQDWKTWEDWHAQLAHFQSRPKERKACESYLSLSEKLFQQGMLFSSSAATWLVRQGDLVLRLDASGKPVIECKGGTLVCLSKGDSARVREVKGQFKVLEGRFYGSEGRVEWERTTNEGDLSAELGAFEVRMKGSSFTTEEARLRSTLFDLPLEGVLSLKVQGEDDLARRTYPRFESRTGRVRLDDVFPGVSYEGGLQVRGSKLAGTGSDGQWAQITFMKHDTLFIRCWSNEVLFSDDALDATHARMTMFLGEDSIYHPD
;
A
#
# COMPACT_ATOMS: atom_id res chain seq x y z
N MET A 1 -37.99 -76.80 33.56
CA MET A 1 -37.34 -76.92 34.89
C MET A 1 -36.07 -76.10 34.87
N ILE A 2 -36.05 -74.95 35.57
CA ILE A 2 -35.22 -74.67 36.77
C ILE A 2 -33.73 -74.52 36.43
N GLN A 3 -32.96 -73.50 36.82
CA GLN A 3 -33.12 -72.11 37.25
C GLN A 3 -31.68 -71.60 37.42
N ARG A 4 -31.45 -70.31 37.12
CA ARG A 4 -30.46 -69.40 37.75
C ARG A 4 -28.95 -69.74 37.69
N LEU A 5 -28.15 -68.85 37.09
CA LEU A 5 -27.38 -67.87 37.90
C LEU A 5 -26.80 -66.76 37.00
N CYS A 6 -26.96 -65.52 37.45
CA CYS A 6 -26.45 -64.30 36.84
C CYS A 6 -24.95 -64.14 37.13
N LEU A 7 -24.18 -63.70 36.13
CA LEU A 7 -23.05 -62.80 36.36
C LEU A 7 -22.95 -61.81 35.19
N VAL A 8 -23.39 -60.59 35.46
CA VAL A 8 -23.28 -59.43 34.58
C VAL A 8 -21.88 -58.84 34.81
N LEU A 9 -21.05 -58.80 33.78
CA LEU A 9 -19.76 -58.10 33.80
C LEU A 9 -19.87 -56.90 32.87
N VAL A 10 -20.37 -55.78 33.43
CA VAL A 10 -20.36 -54.46 32.78
C VAL A 10 -18.94 -53.93 32.85
N VAL A 11 -18.21 -54.01 31.73
CA VAL A 11 -16.99 -53.23 31.53
C VAL A 11 -17.42 -51.81 31.14
N LEU A 12 -17.50 -50.94 32.15
CA LEU A 12 -17.55 -49.50 31.99
C LEU A 12 -16.20 -49.04 31.43
N GLY A 13 -16.11 -48.93 30.10
CA GLY A 13 -15.10 -48.12 29.44
C GLY A 13 -15.42 -46.64 29.67
N MET A 14 -15.14 -46.15 30.89
CA MET A 14 -15.01 -44.71 31.11
C MET A 14 -13.76 -44.26 30.33
N GLY A 15 -13.99 -43.78 29.11
CA GLY A 15 -13.01 -42.98 28.41
C GLY A 15 -12.68 -41.80 29.30
N THR A 16 -11.48 -41.81 29.88
CA THR A 16 -10.86 -40.62 30.41
C THR A 16 -10.69 -39.68 29.21
N LEU A 17 -11.58 -38.71 29.11
CA LEU A 17 -11.27 -37.47 28.42
C LEU A 17 -10.07 -36.88 29.17
N SER A 18 -8.87 -37.22 28.73
CA SER A 18 -7.68 -36.45 29.04
C SER A 18 -7.93 -35.05 28.49
N TYR A 19 -8.48 -34.18 29.33
CA TYR A 19 -8.17 -32.77 29.24
C TYR A 19 -6.65 -32.68 29.32
N ALA A 20 -6.02 -32.44 28.18
CA ALA A 20 -4.64 -31.97 28.16
C ALA A 20 -4.63 -30.61 28.85
N GLN A 21 -4.45 -30.61 30.17
CA GLN A 21 -3.90 -29.46 30.86
C GLN A 21 -2.46 -29.36 30.37
N THR A 22 -2.22 -28.51 29.37
CA THR A 22 -0.89 -27.96 29.14
C THR A 22 -0.50 -27.28 30.43
N SER A 23 0.40 -27.90 31.21
CA SER A 23 1.06 -27.22 32.31
C SER A 23 1.78 -26.01 31.71
N ASP A 24 1.30 -24.81 32.00
CA ASP A 24 2.03 -23.59 31.72
C ASP A 24 3.34 -23.65 32.52
N ASN A 25 4.41 -24.14 31.88
CA ASN A 25 5.75 -24.01 32.41
C ASN A 25 6.09 -22.53 32.31
N VAL A 26 5.82 -21.80 33.39
CA VAL A 26 6.34 -20.46 33.62
C VAL A 26 7.86 -20.54 33.56
N GLU A 27 8.46 -19.89 32.57
CA GLU A 27 9.91 -19.89 32.39
C GLU A 27 10.50 -18.65 33.05
N ASP A 28 11.63 -18.81 33.75
CA ASP A 28 12.32 -17.68 34.36
C ASP A 28 12.85 -16.70 33.29
N ALA A 29 12.38 -15.45 33.35
CA ALA A 29 12.71 -14.42 32.37
C ALA A 29 14.22 -14.13 32.28
N ALA A 30 14.93 -14.12 33.41
CA ALA A 30 16.36 -13.82 33.44
C ALA A 30 17.19 -14.95 32.81
N ALA A 31 16.86 -16.21 33.11
CA ALA A 31 17.48 -17.38 32.49
C ALA A 31 17.20 -17.41 30.98
N PHE A 32 15.95 -17.13 30.58
CA PHE A 32 15.55 -17.04 29.18
C PHE A 32 16.37 -15.96 28.43
N LEU A 33 16.46 -14.75 28.97
CA LEU A 33 17.22 -13.65 28.35
C LEU A 33 18.70 -14.00 28.18
N LYS A 34 19.31 -14.66 29.16
CA LYS A 34 20.70 -15.12 29.09
C LYS A 34 20.90 -16.19 28.00
N GLU A 35 19.94 -17.08 27.80
CA GLU A 35 19.96 -18.03 26.68
C GLU A 35 19.89 -17.32 25.33
N MET A 36 18.99 -16.35 25.19
CA MET A 36 18.79 -15.57 23.96
C MET A 36 20.01 -14.70 23.64
N GLU A 37 20.65 -14.12 24.65
CA GLU A 37 21.91 -13.41 24.53
C GLU A 37 23.01 -14.31 23.93
N ARG A 38 23.14 -15.54 24.46
CA ARG A 38 24.13 -16.52 23.94
C ARG A 38 23.84 -16.86 22.48
N LYS A 39 22.58 -17.12 22.11
CA LYS A 39 22.19 -17.39 20.72
C LYS A 39 22.45 -16.19 19.80
N ALA A 40 22.26 -14.97 20.29
CA ALA A 40 22.60 -13.76 19.55
C ALA A 40 24.11 -13.58 19.38
N SER A 41 24.93 -14.09 20.30
CA SER A 41 26.39 -14.04 20.15
C SER A 41 26.90 -14.85 18.94
N ASP A 42 26.19 -15.91 18.56
CA ASP A 42 26.48 -16.68 17.35
C ASP A 42 26.16 -15.89 16.05
N VAL A 43 25.28 -14.89 16.14
CA VAL A 43 24.99 -13.95 15.04
C VAL A 43 26.01 -12.81 15.02
N GLY A 44 26.34 -12.27 16.20
CA GLY A 44 27.36 -11.25 16.38
C GLY A 44 27.35 -10.64 17.77
N SER A 45 28.52 -10.20 18.23
CA SER A 45 28.69 -9.60 19.57
C SER A 45 27.82 -8.35 19.80
N GLY A 46 27.52 -7.60 18.73
CA GLY A 46 26.60 -6.48 18.76
C GLY A 46 25.17 -6.87 19.10
N GLU A 47 24.65 -7.97 18.54
CA GLU A 47 23.30 -8.47 18.81
C GLU A 47 23.18 -8.99 20.25
N ALA A 48 24.20 -9.71 20.74
CA ALA A 48 24.26 -10.14 22.14
C ALA A 48 24.23 -8.95 23.11
N LYS A 49 25.03 -7.91 22.83
CA LYS A 49 25.04 -6.69 23.64
C LYS A 49 23.69 -5.97 23.60
N TRP A 50 23.04 -5.92 22.43
CA TRP A 50 21.73 -5.31 22.27
C TRP A 50 20.65 -6.06 23.06
N ILE A 51 20.62 -7.40 23.02
CA ILE A 51 19.68 -8.18 23.84
C ILE A 51 19.90 -7.88 25.33
N ARG A 52 21.14 -8.03 25.82
CA ARG A 52 21.47 -7.89 27.24
C ARG A 52 21.14 -6.51 27.80
N ARG A 53 21.31 -5.46 27.00
CA ARG A 53 21.19 -4.08 27.48
C ARG A 53 19.88 -3.43 27.05
N ASP A 54 19.64 -3.39 25.75
CA ASP A 54 18.58 -2.56 25.18
C ASP A 54 17.22 -3.30 25.26
N PHE A 55 17.18 -4.59 24.90
CA PHE A 55 15.95 -5.37 25.02
C PHE A 55 15.61 -5.72 26.48
N SER A 56 16.57 -6.25 27.24
CA SER A 56 16.34 -6.64 28.65
C SER A 56 15.81 -5.49 29.49
N TYR A 57 16.32 -4.27 29.29
CA TYR A 57 15.83 -3.09 30.01
C TYR A 57 14.32 -2.85 29.77
N ALA A 58 13.88 -2.83 28.51
CA ALA A 58 12.47 -2.64 28.17
C ALA A 58 11.59 -3.83 28.60
N PHE A 59 12.11 -5.04 28.50
CA PHE A 59 11.40 -6.26 28.89
C PHE A 59 11.23 -6.38 30.41
N GLU A 60 12.19 -5.83 31.17
CA GLU A 60 12.22 -5.89 32.63
C GLU A 60 11.40 -4.80 33.34
N GLU A 61 10.81 -3.86 32.61
CA GLU A 61 9.91 -2.87 33.22
C GLU A 61 8.67 -3.51 33.88
N ASP A 62 8.27 -2.98 35.04
CA ASP A 62 7.13 -3.49 35.82
C ASP A 62 5.81 -3.43 35.01
N ALA A 63 5.66 -2.41 34.16
CA ALA A 63 4.48 -2.20 33.33
C ALA A 63 4.22 -3.34 32.33
N VAL A 64 5.26 -4.09 31.95
CA VAL A 64 5.14 -5.25 31.06
C VAL A 64 4.30 -6.35 31.73
N GLY A 65 4.51 -6.58 33.03
CA GLY A 65 3.84 -7.63 33.80
C GLY A 65 4.26 -9.05 33.40
N GLU A 66 3.99 -10.01 34.29
CA GLU A 66 4.43 -11.40 34.10
C GLU A 66 3.71 -12.10 32.93
N GLU A 67 2.43 -11.80 32.72
CA GLU A 67 1.63 -12.40 31.65
C GLU A 67 2.22 -12.16 30.27
N ARG A 68 2.59 -10.91 29.94
CA ARG A 68 3.19 -10.56 28.65
C ARG A 68 4.60 -11.09 28.51
N ARG A 69 5.36 -11.17 29.60
CA ARG A 69 6.69 -11.82 29.59
C ARG A 69 6.56 -13.28 29.21
N GLN A 70 5.63 -14.00 29.82
CA GLN A 70 5.37 -15.39 29.48
C GLN A 70 4.81 -15.55 28.06
N GLU A 71 3.95 -14.63 27.60
CA GLU A 71 3.48 -14.62 26.21
C GLU A 71 4.63 -14.46 25.21
N PHE A 72 5.54 -13.52 25.48
CA PHE A 72 6.74 -13.30 24.66
C PHE A 72 7.62 -14.56 24.62
N ILE A 73 7.90 -15.16 25.78
CA ILE A 73 8.72 -16.36 25.88
C ILE A 73 8.06 -17.50 25.10
N ARG A 74 6.77 -17.76 25.30
CA ARG A 74 6.01 -18.79 24.55
C ARG A 74 6.08 -18.54 23.05
N MET A 75 5.97 -17.30 22.60
CA MET A 75 6.10 -16.96 21.18
C MET A 75 7.50 -17.27 20.66
N VAL A 76 8.56 -16.92 21.38
CA VAL A 76 9.94 -17.27 20.97
C VAL A 76 10.12 -18.78 20.89
N ARG A 77 9.67 -19.55 21.89
CA ARG A 77 9.75 -21.02 21.88
C ARG A 77 8.98 -21.63 20.70
N PHE A 78 7.85 -21.05 20.36
CA PHE A 78 7.09 -21.40 19.17
C PHE A 78 7.90 -21.15 17.88
N LEU A 79 8.51 -19.96 17.75
CA LEU A 79 9.32 -19.61 16.58
C LEU A 79 10.51 -20.57 16.42
N GLU A 80 11.16 -20.93 17.52
CA GLU A 80 12.26 -21.92 17.53
C GLU A 80 11.81 -23.31 17.10
N THR A 81 10.67 -23.78 17.64
CA THR A 81 10.08 -25.08 17.30
C THR A 81 9.73 -25.16 15.81
N ASN A 82 9.19 -24.07 15.25
CA ASN A 82 8.94 -23.94 13.82
C ASN A 82 10.18 -23.58 12.99
N ARG A 83 11.36 -23.65 13.60
CA ARG A 83 12.67 -23.44 12.98
C ARG A 83 12.83 -22.05 12.35
N ILE A 84 12.06 -21.05 12.75
CA ILE A 84 12.24 -19.66 12.27
C ILE A 84 13.69 -19.25 12.51
N LYS A 85 14.31 -18.64 11.50
CA LYS A 85 15.75 -18.31 11.58
C LYS A 85 15.96 -17.27 12.68
N PHE A 86 16.89 -17.54 13.59
CA PHE A 86 17.16 -16.67 14.73
C PHE A 86 17.55 -15.26 14.28
N SER A 87 18.50 -15.15 13.35
CA SER A 87 19.08 -13.88 12.91
C SER A 87 18.12 -12.92 12.21
N THR A 88 16.95 -13.39 11.73
CA THR A 88 16.00 -12.59 10.97
C THR A 88 14.64 -12.57 11.66
N GLY A 89 14.00 -13.73 11.81
CA GLY A 89 12.66 -13.81 12.37
C GLY A 89 12.62 -13.59 13.88
N ILE A 90 13.44 -14.31 14.66
CA ILE A 90 13.42 -14.18 16.12
C ILE A 90 13.98 -12.82 16.53
N LEU A 91 15.14 -12.38 16.04
CA LEU A 91 15.64 -11.04 16.31
C LEU A 91 14.68 -9.94 15.82
N GLY A 92 14.00 -10.15 14.68
CA GLY A 92 12.94 -9.25 14.22
C GLY A 92 11.78 -9.13 15.21
N TYR A 93 11.34 -10.25 15.78
CA TYR A 93 10.34 -10.28 16.85
C TYR A 93 10.82 -9.56 18.11
N PHE A 94 12.05 -9.79 18.57
CA PHE A 94 12.65 -9.05 19.69
C PHE A 94 12.63 -7.54 19.45
N ARG A 95 13.05 -7.09 18.26
CA ARG A 95 13.11 -5.67 17.91
C ARG A 95 11.73 -5.04 17.81
N GLY A 96 10.77 -5.75 17.20
CA GLY A 96 9.37 -5.32 17.17
C GLY A 96 8.76 -5.22 18.57
N ALA A 97 8.95 -6.25 19.40
CA ALA A 97 8.48 -6.27 20.78
C ALA A 97 9.07 -5.12 21.59
N ARG A 98 10.38 -4.85 21.49
CA ARG A 98 11.01 -3.73 22.19
C ARG A 98 10.27 -2.41 21.96
N VAL A 99 9.93 -2.10 20.70
CA VAL A 99 9.23 -0.85 20.35
C VAL A 99 7.86 -0.78 21.04
N VAL A 100 7.11 -1.88 21.00
CA VAL A 100 5.77 -1.94 21.60
C VAL A 100 5.84 -1.86 23.14
N LEU A 101 6.84 -2.50 23.75
CA LEU A 101 7.09 -2.45 25.19
C LEU A 101 7.47 -1.05 25.66
N GLU A 102 8.42 -0.38 24.98
CA GLU A 102 8.88 0.98 25.30
C GLU A 102 7.75 2.01 25.20
N HIS A 103 6.84 1.84 24.23
CA HIS A 103 5.68 2.70 24.08
C HIS A 103 4.50 2.31 25.00
N GLN A 104 4.58 1.14 25.65
CA GLN A 104 3.50 0.55 26.44
C GLN A 104 2.18 0.44 25.66
N ASP A 105 2.27 0.17 24.36
CA ASP A 105 1.11 0.04 23.47
C ASP A 105 0.55 -1.39 23.52
N TRP A 106 -0.21 -1.66 24.58
CA TRP A 106 -0.79 -2.99 24.83
C TRP A 106 -1.83 -3.41 23.80
N LYS A 107 -2.48 -2.45 23.12
CA LYS A 107 -3.41 -2.78 22.05
C LYS A 107 -2.67 -3.33 20.83
N THR A 108 -1.59 -2.66 20.44
CA THR A 108 -0.72 -3.16 19.35
C THR A 108 -0.08 -4.49 19.74
N TRP A 109 0.32 -4.67 21.00
CA TRP A 109 0.82 -5.96 21.50
C TRP A 109 -0.18 -7.09 21.29
N GLU A 110 -1.42 -6.92 21.77
CA GLU A 110 -2.49 -7.90 21.65
C GLU A 110 -2.83 -8.20 20.19
N ASP A 111 -3.02 -7.17 19.36
CA ASP A 111 -3.37 -7.36 17.94
C ASP A 111 -2.24 -8.05 17.16
N TRP A 112 -0.99 -7.70 17.47
CA TRP A 112 0.16 -8.32 16.83
C TRP A 112 0.29 -9.79 17.22
N HIS A 113 0.13 -10.14 18.50
CA HIS A 113 0.16 -11.53 18.95
C HIS A 113 -1.01 -12.35 18.40
N ALA A 114 -2.20 -11.75 18.29
CA ALA A 114 -3.33 -12.37 17.60
C ALA A 114 -3.02 -12.67 16.12
N GLN A 115 -2.32 -11.78 15.42
CA GLN A 115 -1.82 -12.07 14.07
C GLN A 115 -0.74 -13.15 14.06
N LEU A 116 0.16 -13.18 15.04
CA LEU A 116 1.20 -14.21 15.10
C LEU A 116 0.64 -15.60 15.39
N ALA A 117 -0.46 -15.69 16.14
CA ALA A 117 -1.21 -16.92 16.36
C ALA A 117 -1.68 -17.58 15.04
N HIS A 118 -1.93 -16.80 13.98
CA HIS A 118 -2.23 -17.35 12.65
C HIS A 118 -1.13 -18.30 12.18
N PHE A 119 0.13 -17.94 12.34
CA PHE A 119 1.26 -18.77 11.88
C PHE A 119 1.45 -20.04 12.71
N GLN A 120 0.88 -20.11 13.92
CA GLN A 120 1.04 -21.26 14.81
C GLN A 120 0.48 -22.55 14.23
N SER A 121 -0.64 -22.46 13.53
CA SER A 121 -1.28 -23.59 12.88
C SER A 121 -0.91 -23.76 11.40
N ARG A 122 -0.02 -22.92 10.85
CA ARG A 122 0.40 -22.96 9.42
C ARG A 122 1.92 -23.00 9.22
N PRO A 123 2.60 -24.13 9.49
CA PRO A 123 4.05 -24.26 9.28
C PRO A 123 4.52 -23.98 7.84
N LYS A 124 3.64 -24.17 6.84
CA LYS A 124 3.94 -23.87 5.42
C LYS A 124 4.17 -22.37 5.17
N GLU A 125 3.66 -21.50 6.04
CA GLU A 125 3.78 -20.04 5.93
C GLU A 125 4.98 -19.48 6.71
N ARG A 126 5.89 -20.34 7.17
CA ARG A 126 7.09 -19.97 7.95
C ARG A 126 7.87 -18.80 7.34
N LYS A 127 8.03 -18.76 6.00
CA LYS A 127 8.78 -17.68 5.33
C LYS A 127 8.05 -16.34 5.33
N ALA A 128 6.73 -16.36 5.28
CA ALA A 128 5.92 -15.15 5.42
C ALA A 128 5.98 -14.64 6.87
N CYS A 129 5.91 -15.53 7.86
CA CYS A 129 6.12 -15.20 9.27
C CYS A 129 7.49 -14.55 9.51
N GLU A 130 8.58 -15.17 9.02
CA GLU A 130 9.95 -14.65 9.15
C GLU A 130 10.08 -13.24 8.53
N SER A 131 9.50 -13.05 7.33
CA SER A 131 9.51 -11.75 6.65
C SER A 131 8.73 -10.70 7.43
N TYR A 132 7.55 -11.06 7.96
CA TYR A 132 6.72 -10.16 8.75
C TYR A 132 7.44 -9.71 10.03
N LEU A 133 7.98 -10.66 10.80
CA LEU A 133 8.73 -10.38 12.03
C LEU A 133 9.97 -9.52 11.78
N SER A 134 10.72 -9.79 10.71
CA SER A 134 11.91 -8.99 10.37
C SER A 134 11.60 -7.53 10.04
N LEU A 135 10.34 -7.21 9.70
CA LEU A 135 9.90 -5.86 9.38
C LEU A 135 9.26 -5.14 10.59
N SER A 136 8.86 -5.87 11.63
CA SER A 136 8.04 -5.36 12.75
C SER A 136 8.59 -4.10 13.40
N GLU A 137 9.91 -4.01 13.65
CA GLU A 137 10.51 -2.79 14.22
C GLU A 137 10.22 -1.55 13.34
N LYS A 138 10.47 -1.66 12.02
CA LYS A 138 10.25 -0.57 11.08
C LYS A 138 8.77 -0.31 10.81
N LEU A 139 7.94 -1.34 10.91
CA LEU A 139 6.49 -1.18 10.85
C LEU A 139 6.02 -0.28 12.01
N PHE A 140 6.41 -0.60 13.25
CA PHE A 140 5.95 0.13 14.43
C PHE A 140 6.57 1.53 14.56
N GLN A 141 7.82 1.71 14.14
CA GLN A 141 8.48 3.02 14.23
C GLN A 141 8.19 3.95 13.05
N GLN A 142 8.03 3.40 11.85
CA GLN A 142 8.06 4.17 10.59
C GLN A 142 6.88 3.88 9.66
N GLY A 143 5.95 3.02 10.06
CA GLY A 143 4.83 2.59 9.22
C GLY A 143 5.27 1.80 7.99
N MET A 144 6.44 1.16 8.01
CA MET A 144 6.96 0.42 6.87
C MET A 144 6.19 -0.88 6.63
N LEU A 145 5.52 -0.98 5.47
CA LEU A 145 4.73 -2.14 5.08
C LEU A 145 5.55 -3.16 4.27
N PHE A 146 6.55 -2.69 3.53
CA PHE A 146 7.40 -3.55 2.72
C PHE A 146 8.75 -2.90 2.41
N SER A 147 9.81 -3.71 2.29
CA SER A 147 11.14 -3.24 1.92
C SER A 147 11.88 -4.28 1.06
N SER A 148 12.50 -3.81 -0.01
CA SER A 148 13.38 -4.59 -0.89
C SER A 148 14.38 -3.66 -1.58
N SER A 149 15.31 -4.22 -2.35
CA SER A 149 16.20 -3.43 -3.21
C SER A 149 15.46 -2.68 -4.33
N ALA A 150 14.30 -3.19 -4.76
CA ALA A 150 13.53 -2.61 -5.86
C ALA A 150 12.60 -1.48 -5.40
N ALA A 151 11.91 -1.67 -4.28
CA ALA A 151 10.96 -0.72 -3.72
C ALA A 151 10.83 -0.87 -2.21
N THR A 152 10.59 0.26 -1.55
CA THR A 152 10.16 0.33 -0.14
C THR A 152 8.82 1.04 -0.07
N TRP A 153 7.88 0.49 0.68
CA TRP A 153 6.55 1.06 0.89
C TRP A 153 6.32 1.30 2.37
N LEU A 154 5.81 2.48 2.70
CA LEU A 154 5.50 2.91 4.05
C LEU A 154 4.30 3.83 4.08
N VAL A 155 3.60 3.87 5.21
CA VAL A 155 2.55 4.84 5.50
C VAL A 155 3.10 5.87 6.49
N ARG A 156 2.88 7.16 6.19
CA ARG A 156 3.24 8.27 7.06
C ARG A 156 1.98 9.02 7.50
N GLN A 157 2.00 9.55 8.73
CA GLN A 157 0.93 10.43 9.24
C GLN A 157 -0.47 9.82 9.15
N GLY A 158 -0.59 8.52 9.37
CA GLY A 158 -1.86 7.78 9.35
C GLY A 158 -1.86 6.65 10.37
N ASP A 159 -3.05 6.14 10.68
CA ASP A 159 -3.20 5.09 11.67
C ASP A 159 -3.12 3.72 11.00
N LEU A 160 -2.16 2.91 11.46
CA LEU A 160 -2.04 1.51 11.09
C LEU A 160 -2.61 0.63 12.19
N VAL A 161 -3.68 -0.11 11.88
CA VAL A 161 -4.36 -1.00 12.84
C VAL A 161 -4.18 -2.44 12.41
N LEU A 162 -3.59 -3.24 13.29
CA LEU A 162 -3.36 -4.66 13.06
C LEU A 162 -4.68 -5.43 13.27
N ARG A 163 -5.08 -6.25 12.29
CA ARG A 163 -6.29 -7.07 12.36
C ARG A 163 -6.11 -8.45 11.75
N LEU A 164 -7.09 -9.31 11.97
CA LEU A 164 -7.31 -10.53 11.20
C LEU A 164 -8.45 -10.30 10.20
N ASP A 165 -8.30 -10.79 8.98
CA ASP A 165 -9.42 -10.82 8.02
C ASP A 165 -10.46 -11.89 8.39
N ALA A 166 -11.55 -11.96 7.64
CA ALA A 166 -12.62 -12.94 7.87
C ALA A 166 -12.16 -14.41 7.79
N SER A 167 -11.01 -14.68 7.17
CA SER A 167 -10.38 -16.01 7.10
C SER A 167 -9.33 -16.25 8.19
N GLY A 168 -9.15 -15.28 9.09
CA GLY A 168 -8.18 -15.33 10.17
C GLY A 168 -6.75 -15.01 9.74
N LYS A 169 -6.53 -14.35 8.59
CA LYS A 169 -5.19 -13.99 8.11
C LYS A 169 -4.77 -12.59 8.54
N PRO A 170 -3.48 -12.33 8.79
CA PRO A 170 -2.97 -11.01 9.16
C PRO A 170 -3.19 -9.94 8.07
N VAL A 171 -3.81 -8.83 8.47
CA VAL A 171 -3.98 -7.62 7.65
C VAL A 171 -3.66 -6.38 8.46
N ILE A 172 -3.12 -5.34 7.81
CA ILE A 172 -2.88 -4.04 8.43
C ILE A 172 -3.82 -3.04 7.78
N GLU A 173 -4.83 -2.62 8.51
CA GLU A 173 -5.77 -1.58 8.09
C GLU A 173 -5.06 -0.22 8.17
N CYS A 174 -5.23 0.59 7.13
CA CYS A 174 -4.70 1.94 7.04
C CYS A 174 -5.86 2.93 7.03
N LYS A 175 -5.90 3.82 8.02
CA LYS A 175 -6.94 4.85 8.16
C LYS A 175 -6.32 6.23 7.99
N GLY A 176 -6.27 6.70 6.75
CA GLY A 176 -5.69 7.98 6.40
C GLY A 176 -4.17 7.98 6.30
N GLY A 177 -3.59 9.17 6.19
CA GLY A 177 -2.15 9.36 6.00
C GLY A 177 -1.72 9.26 4.54
N THR A 178 -0.42 9.07 4.33
CA THR A 178 0.20 9.05 2.99
C THR A 178 0.92 7.73 2.77
N LEU A 179 0.48 6.97 1.77
CA LEU A 179 1.22 5.81 1.25
C LEU A 179 2.37 6.33 0.37
N VAL A 180 3.60 6.06 0.79
CA VAL A 180 4.83 6.48 0.12
C VAL A 180 5.53 5.26 -0.46
N CYS A 181 5.87 5.32 -1.75
CA CYS A 181 6.81 4.41 -2.38
C CYS A 181 8.16 5.09 -2.55
N LEU A 182 9.25 4.43 -2.14
CA LEU A 182 10.62 4.85 -2.40
C LEU A 182 11.27 3.87 -3.37
N SER A 183 11.85 4.37 -4.46
CA SER A 183 12.53 3.54 -5.46
C SER A 183 13.43 4.41 -6.34
N LYS A 184 14.57 3.87 -6.81
CA LYS A 184 15.46 4.56 -7.77
C LYS A 184 15.87 5.99 -7.36
N GLY A 185 16.05 6.24 -6.07
CA GLY A 185 16.43 7.57 -5.55
C GLY A 185 15.30 8.60 -5.50
N ASP A 186 14.06 8.22 -5.83
CA ASP A 186 12.90 9.11 -5.81
C ASP A 186 11.71 8.48 -5.06
N SER A 187 10.58 9.18 -5.04
CA SER A 187 9.35 8.78 -4.37
C SER A 187 8.09 9.02 -5.19
N ALA A 188 7.05 8.26 -4.88
CA ALA A 188 5.68 8.52 -5.30
C ALA A 188 4.76 8.47 -4.07
N ARG A 189 3.69 9.27 -4.08
CA ARG A 189 2.82 9.44 -2.92
C ARG A 189 1.35 9.31 -3.30
N VAL A 190 0.59 8.65 -2.43
CA VAL A 190 -0.87 8.66 -2.41
C VAL A 190 -1.28 9.19 -1.05
N ARG A 191 -1.86 10.39 -1.03
CA ARG A 191 -2.33 11.10 0.17
C ARG A 191 -3.72 10.61 0.57
N GLU A 192 -4.08 10.86 1.82
CA GLU A 192 -5.38 10.53 2.42
C GLU A 192 -5.81 9.08 2.15
N VAL A 193 -4.84 8.17 2.21
CA VAL A 193 -5.04 6.80 1.80
C VAL A 193 -5.89 6.03 2.82
N LYS A 194 -6.87 5.28 2.34
CA LYS A 194 -7.56 4.27 3.15
C LYS A 194 -7.48 2.92 2.46
N GLY A 195 -7.35 1.86 3.24
CA GLY A 195 -7.28 0.52 2.69
C GLY A 195 -6.69 -0.48 3.66
N GLN A 196 -6.24 -1.61 3.12
CA GLN A 196 -5.62 -2.67 3.90
C GLN A 196 -4.42 -3.28 3.19
N PHE A 197 -3.34 -3.49 3.93
CA PHE A 197 -2.21 -4.30 3.51
C PHE A 197 -2.44 -5.75 3.91
N LYS A 198 -2.52 -6.64 2.93
CA LYS A 198 -2.56 -8.08 3.15
C LYS A 198 -1.14 -8.64 3.16
N VAL A 199 -0.63 -8.92 4.36
CA VAL A 199 0.77 -9.30 4.62
C VAL A 199 1.20 -10.52 3.81
N LEU A 200 0.37 -11.56 3.80
CA LEU A 200 0.63 -12.82 3.09
C LEU A 200 0.62 -12.69 1.56
N GLU A 201 -0.18 -11.75 1.04
CA GLU A 201 -0.31 -11.53 -0.41
C GLU A 201 0.74 -10.54 -0.93
N GLY A 202 1.35 -9.74 -0.04
CA GLY A 202 2.26 -8.67 -0.42
C GLY A 202 1.57 -7.59 -1.25
N ARG A 203 0.30 -7.32 -0.97
CA ARG A 203 -0.56 -6.39 -1.70
C ARG A 203 -1.30 -5.44 -0.77
N PHE A 204 -1.43 -4.18 -1.19
CA PHE A 204 -2.30 -3.21 -0.55
C PHE A 204 -3.51 -2.96 -1.42
N TYR A 205 -4.67 -3.05 -0.80
CA TYR A 205 -5.96 -2.81 -1.39
C TYR A 205 -6.47 -1.49 -0.85
N GLY A 206 -6.34 -0.44 -1.67
CA GLY A 206 -6.82 0.89 -1.36
C GLY A 206 -8.28 1.04 -1.77
N SER A 207 -9.05 1.75 -0.96
CA SER A 207 -10.44 2.13 -1.25
C SER A 207 -10.59 3.61 -1.55
N GLU A 208 -9.67 4.43 -1.02
CA GLU A 208 -9.62 5.88 -1.21
C GLU A 208 -8.16 6.34 -1.24
N GLY A 209 -7.90 7.42 -1.96
CA GLY A 209 -6.64 8.15 -1.91
C GLY A 209 -6.65 9.35 -2.86
N ARG A 210 -5.66 10.22 -2.74
CA ARG A 210 -5.43 11.35 -3.65
C ARG A 210 -4.01 11.32 -4.20
N VAL A 211 -3.88 11.51 -5.50
CA VAL A 211 -2.60 11.69 -6.19
C VAL A 211 -2.54 13.12 -6.69
N GLU A 212 -1.41 13.79 -6.43
CA GLU A 212 -1.11 15.12 -6.93
C GLU A 212 0.01 15.01 -7.98
N TRP A 213 0.05 15.94 -8.92
CA TRP A 213 1.08 16.02 -9.97
C TRP A 213 2.40 16.62 -9.44
N GLU A 214 2.80 16.22 -8.24
CA GLU A 214 4.01 16.69 -7.56
C GLU A 214 5.24 16.50 -8.44
N ARG A 215 6.14 17.49 -8.43
CA ARG A 215 7.41 17.49 -9.18
C ARG A 215 7.20 17.40 -10.70
N THR A 216 6.11 17.94 -11.20
CA THR A 216 5.86 18.15 -12.64
C THR A 216 5.56 19.63 -12.89
N THR A 217 5.43 20.05 -14.14
CA THR A 217 4.98 21.42 -14.47
C THR A 217 3.51 21.65 -14.12
N ASN A 218 2.75 20.59 -13.84
CA ASN A 218 1.32 20.63 -13.48
C ASN A 218 1.11 20.52 -11.95
N GLU A 219 2.15 20.74 -11.14
CA GLU A 219 2.05 20.71 -9.69
C GLU A 219 1.16 21.85 -9.19
N GLY A 220 0.14 21.51 -8.39
CA GLY A 220 -0.87 22.46 -7.89
C GLY A 220 -2.11 22.58 -8.79
N ASP A 221 -1.97 22.34 -10.09
CA ASP A 221 -3.07 22.48 -11.06
C ASP A 221 -3.85 21.19 -11.30
N LEU A 222 -3.20 20.03 -11.10
CA LEU A 222 -3.79 18.71 -11.30
C LEU A 222 -3.73 17.84 -10.05
N SER A 223 -4.88 17.25 -9.74
CA SER A 223 -5.02 16.20 -8.73
C SER A 223 -6.01 15.14 -9.18
N ALA A 224 -5.91 13.94 -8.63
CA ALA A 224 -6.84 12.86 -8.90
C ALA A 224 -7.27 12.18 -7.60
N GLU A 225 -8.58 12.03 -7.42
CA GLU A 225 -9.15 11.15 -6.39
C GLU A 225 -9.18 9.72 -6.92
N LEU A 226 -8.78 8.76 -6.09
CA LEU A 226 -8.77 7.34 -6.39
C LEU A 226 -9.93 6.65 -5.68
N GLY A 227 -10.68 5.83 -6.40
CA GLY A 227 -11.56 4.80 -5.85
C GLY A 227 -10.78 3.55 -5.48
N ALA A 228 -11.27 2.37 -5.87
CA ALA A 228 -10.54 1.14 -5.57
C ALA A 228 -9.22 1.06 -6.35
N PHE A 229 -8.13 0.68 -5.68
CA PHE A 229 -6.85 0.43 -6.33
C PHE A 229 -6.06 -0.67 -5.64
N GLU A 230 -5.15 -1.30 -6.39
CA GLU A 230 -4.32 -2.37 -5.89
C GLU A 230 -2.84 -2.11 -6.14
N VAL A 231 -2.03 -2.23 -5.09
CA VAL A 231 -0.58 -2.07 -5.16
C VAL A 231 0.10 -3.40 -4.85
N ARG A 232 0.91 -3.90 -5.80
CA ARG A 232 1.86 -4.98 -5.55
C ARG A 232 3.12 -4.41 -4.91
N MET A 233 3.36 -4.72 -3.64
CA MET A 233 4.44 -4.09 -2.84
C MET A 233 5.86 -4.33 -3.38
N LYS A 234 6.06 -5.42 -4.12
CA LYS A 234 7.34 -5.72 -4.77
C LYS A 234 7.72 -4.73 -5.88
N GLY A 235 6.73 -4.05 -6.46
CA GLY A 235 6.93 -3.05 -7.51
C GLY A 235 6.89 -1.63 -6.96
N SER A 236 7.12 -0.66 -7.84
CA SER A 236 7.05 0.78 -7.54
C SER A 236 6.00 1.50 -8.37
N SER A 237 4.97 0.77 -8.81
CA SER A 237 3.89 1.29 -9.65
C SER A 237 2.57 0.59 -9.39
N PHE A 238 1.47 1.28 -9.70
CA PHE A 238 0.15 0.70 -9.79
C PHE A 238 -0.69 1.46 -10.84
N THR A 239 -1.80 0.85 -11.23
CA THR A 239 -2.81 1.45 -12.11
C THR A 239 -4.18 1.21 -11.47
N THR A 240 -5.07 2.18 -11.59
CA THR A 240 -6.48 2.06 -11.23
C THR A 240 -7.35 2.59 -12.36
N GLU A 241 -8.46 1.92 -12.61
CA GLU A 241 -9.49 2.36 -13.53
C GLU A 241 -10.54 3.26 -12.85
N GLU A 242 -10.41 3.48 -11.55
CA GLU A 242 -11.32 4.29 -10.76
C GLU A 242 -10.60 5.57 -10.31
N ALA A 243 -10.33 6.48 -11.24
CA ALA A 243 -9.75 7.77 -10.93
C ALA A 243 -10.63 8.93 -11.41
N ARG A 244 -10.64 10.03 -10.64
CA ARG A 244 -11.35 11.27 -10.95
C ARG A 244 -10.37 12.43 -11.05
N LEU A 245 -10.05 12.80 -12.28
CA LEU A 245 -9.40 14.01 -12.79
C LEU A 245 -9.94 15.30 -12.16
N ARG A 246 -9.20 16.08 -11.37
CA ARG A 246 -9.59 17.46 -10.99
C ARG A 246 -8.56 18.48 -11.48
N SER A 247 -9.06 19.59 -12.01
CA SER A 247 -8.27 20.74 -12.45
C SER A 247 -9.11 22.01 -12.40
N THR A 248 -8.47 23.17 -12.47
CA THR A 248 -9.13 24.46 -12.75
C THR A 248 -9.50 24.62 -14.23
N LEU A 249 -8.95 23.78 -15.12
CA LEU A 249 -9.21 23.82 -16.57
C LEU A 249 -10.61 23.34 -16.96
N PHE A 250 -11.32 22.67 -16.06
CA PHE A 250 -12.65 22.12 -16.30
C PHE A 250 -13.45 22.02 -14.99
N ASP A 251 -14.75 22.29 -15.04
CA ASP A 251 -15.59 22.37 -13.82
C ASP A 251 -15.88 21.01 -13.18
N LEU A 252 -16.10 19.99 -14.01
CA LEU A 252 -16.51 18.65 -13.58
C LEU A 252 -15.34 17.67 -13.59
N PRO A 253 -15.17 16.85 -12.53
CA PRO A 253 -14.10 15.87 -12.52
C PRO A 253 -14.21 14.85 -13.65
N LEU A 254 -13.06 14.51 -14.24
CA LEU A 254 -12.99 13.57 -15.35
C LEU A 254 -12.78 12.16 -14.85
N GLU A 255 -13.65 11.23 -15.21
CA GLU A 255 -13.46 9.82 -14.87
C GLU A 255 -12.50 9.15 -15.84
N GLY A 256 -11.57 8.34 -15.32
CA GLY A 256 -10.54 7.73 -16.15
C GLY A 256 -9.64 6.76 -15.44
N VAL A 257 -8.59 6.37 -16.16
CA VAL A 257 -7.56 5.45 -15.69
C VAL A 257 -6.35 6.25 -15.23
N LEU A 258 -5.89 6.00 -14.00
CA LEU A 258 -4.67 6.59 -13.47
C LEU A 258 -3.57 5.54 -13.34
N SER A 259 -2.37 5.87 -13.78
CA SER A 259 -1.16 5.07 -13.52
C SER A 259 -0.14 5.89 -12.74
N LEU A 260 0.31 5.36 -11.61
CA LEU A 260 1.35 5.95 -10.78
C LEU A 260 2.60 5.05 -10.82
N LYS A 261 3.77 5.66 -10.92
CA LYS A 261 5.06 4.95 -10.90
C LYS A 261 6.14 5.87 -10.37
N VAL A 262 7.03 5.32 -9.53
CA VAL A 262 8.26 6.03 -9.17
C VAL A 262 9.18 6.13 -10.38
N GLN A 263 9.50 7.35 -10.79
CA GLN A 263 10.40 7.67 -11.89
C GLN A 263 11.52 8.55 -11.35
N GLY A 264 12.75 8.05 -11.33
CA GLY A 264 13.93 8.89 -11.08
C GLY A 264 14.18 9.78 -12.30
N GLU A 265 13.71 11.02 -12.23
CA GLU A 265 13.92 12.07 -13.24
C GLU A 265 13.97 13.42 -12.54
N ASP A 266 15.07 14.15 -12.65
CA ASP A 266 15.25 15.42 -11.92
C ASP A 266 14.63 16.61 -12.65
N ASP A 267 14.46 16.49 -13.97
CA ASP A 267 13.84 17.53 -14.78
C ASP A 267 12.31 17.41 -14.74
N LEU A 268 11.66 18.44 -14.18
CA LEU A 268 10.21 18.53 -14.04
C LEU A 268 9.52 18.34 -15.41
N ALA A 269 9.99 18.98 -16.48
CA ALA A 269 9.36 18.95 -17.80
C ALA A 269 9.45 17.56 -18.46
N ARG A 270 10.43 16.74 -18.08
CA ARG A 270 10.63 15.38 -18.61
C ARG A 270 9.94 14.30 -17.79
N ARG A 271 9.32 14.65 -16.67
CA ARG A 271 8.52 13.69 -15.88
C ARG A 271 7.28 13.25 -16.65
N THR A 272 7.03 11.94 -16.62
CA THR A 272 5.91 11.31 -17.34
C THR A 272 4.91 10.63 -16.42
N TYR A 273 5.07 10.74 -15.10
CA TYR A 273 4.15 10.24 -14.09
C TYR A 273 3.84 11.34 -13.07
N PRO A 274 2.62 11.39 -12.51
CA PRO A 274 1.50 10.46 -12.73
C PRO A 274 0.93 10.52 -14.16
N ARG A 275 0.19 9.49 -14.58
CA ARG A 275 -0.51 9.45 -15.87
C ARG A 275 -2.00 9.30 -15.67
N PHE A 276 -2.78 10.00 -16.47
CA PHE A 276 -4.24 9.91 -16.49
C PHE A 276 -4.73 9.83 -17.93
N GLU A 277 -5.78 9.05 -18.17
CA GLU A 277 -6.48 8.96 -19.44
C GLU A 277 -7.98 8.90 -19.18
N SER A 278 -8.74 9.85 -19.74
CA SER A 278 -10.20 9.88 -19.61
C SER A 278 -10.83 8.67 -20.29
N ARG A 279 -11.80 8.02 -19.65
CA ARG A 279 -12.41 6.79 -20.17
C ARG A 279 -13.42 7.06 -21.30
N THR A 280 -14.37 7.94 -21.04
CA THR A 280 -15.51 8.25 -21.91
C THR A 280 -15.94 9.68 -21.70
N GLY A 281 -16.61 10.24 -22.71
CA GLY A 281 -17.07 11.61 -22.69
C GLY A 281 -16.05 12.55 -23.32
N ARG A 282 -16.58 13.67 -23.78
CA ARG A 282 -15.81 14.77 -24.34
C ARG A 282 -15.74 15.89 -23.30
N VAL A 283 -14.53 16.29 -22.99
CA VAL A 283 -14.22 17.43 -22.13
C VAL A 283 -14.16 18.65 -23.01
N ARG A 284 -14.92 19.67 -22.62
CA ARG A 284 -14.81 20.99 -23.20
C ARG A 284 -13.90 21.83 -22.31
N LEU A 285 -12.83 22.34 -22.90
CA LEU A 285 -11.94 23.31 -22.29
C LEU A 285 -12.16 24.63 -23.04
N ASP A 286 -12.70 25.62 -22.37
CA ASP A 286 -12.88 26.95 -22.95
C ASP A 286 -11.66 27.82 -22.66
N ASP A 287 -11.29 28.64 -23.64
CA ASP A 287 -10.14 29.56 -23.56
C ASP A 287 -8.82 28.89 -23.12
N VAL A 288 -8.50 27.71 -23.67
CA VAL A 288 -7.17 27.08 -23.51
C VAL A 288 -6.05 28.02 -23.98
N PHE A 289 -6.36 28.85 -24.97
CA PHE A 289 -5.69 30.10 -25.30
C PHE A 289 -6.78 31.15 -25.53
N PRO A 290 -6.48 32.46 -25.51
CA PRO A 290 -7.47 33.49 -25.78
C PRO A 290 -8.25 33.24 -27.09
N GLY A 291 -9.56 32.96 -26.98
CA GLY A 291 -10.42 32.66 -28.13
C GLY A 291 -10.23 31.26 -28.72
N VAL A 292 -9.57 30.34 -28.02
CA VAL A 292 -9.37 28.96 -28.47
C VAL A 292 -10.04 28.01 -27.48
N SER A 293 -10.99 27.21 -27.96
CA SER A 293 -11.63 26.16 -27.18
C SER A 293 -11.27 24.78 -27.73
N TYR A 294 -11.22 23.79 -26.84
CA TYR A 294 -10.98 22.39 -27.14
C TYR A 294 -12.17 21.53 -26.72
N GLU A 295 -12.47 20.48 -27.50
CA GLU A 295 -13.46 19.47 -27.15
C GLU A 295 -13.00 18.05 -27.54
N GLY A 296 -12.82 17.16 -26.57
CA GLY A 296 -12.37 15.77 -26.82
C GLY A 296 -11.98 15.02 -25.54
N GLY A 297 -11.28 13.91 -25.68
CA GLY A 297 -10.70 13.17 -24.55
C GLY A 297 -9.46 13.85 -23.99
N LEU A 298 -9.09 13.55 -22.75
CA LEU A 298 -7.92 14.15 -22.11
C LEU A 298 -6.95 13.07 -21.63
N GLN A 299 -5.67 13.28 -21.93
CA GLN A 299 -4.57 12.47 -21.43
C GLN A 299 -3.53 13.37 -20.78
N VAL A 300 -3.12 13.01 -19.56
CA VAL A 300 -2.04 13.67 -18.84
C VAL A 300 -0.90 12.68 -18.66
N ARG A 301 0.32 13.06 -19.01
CA ARG A 301 1.53 12.27 -18.83
C ARG A 301 2.60 13.09 -18.13
N GLY A 302 2.56 13.09 -16.79
CA GLY A 302 3.39 13.96 -15.96
C GLY A 302 3.17 15.41 -16.37
N SER A 303 4.20 16.03 -16.92
CA SER A 303 4.19 17.44 -17.35
C SER A 303 3.47 17.68 -18.68
N LYS A 304 3.20 16.64 -19.46
CA LYS A 304 2.57 16.78 -20.78
C LYS A 304 1.07 16.60 -20.71
N LEU A 305 0.32 17.54 -21.29
CA LEU A 305 -1.11 17.44 -21.51
C LEU A 305 -1.38 17.19 -22.99
N ALA A 306 -2.27 16.24 -23.29
CA ALA A 306 -2.69 15.93 -24.63
C ALA A 306 -4.21 15.76 -24.70
N GLY A 307 -4.80 16.25 -25.76
CA GLY A 307 -6.18 16.04 -26.14
C GLY A 307 -6.24 14.88 -27.11
N THR A 308 -7.21 14.00 -26.94
CA THR A 308 -7.38 12.81 -27.80
C THR A 308 -8.77 12.78 -28.41
N GLY A 309 -8.94 11.98 -29.46
CA GLY A 309 -10.28 11.54 -29.85
C GLY A 309 -11.00 10.85 -28.66
N SER A 310 -12.33 10.97 -28.64
CA SER A 310 -13.19 10.32 -27.65
C SER A 310 -14.53 9.98 -28.30
N ASP A 311 -15.18 8.92 -27.82
CA ASP A 311 -16.50 8.47 -28.30
C ASP A 311 -16.58 8.26 -29.82
N GLY A 312 -15.48 7.80 -30.44
CA GLY A 312 -15.40 7.57 -31.89
C GLY A 312 -15.27 8.84 -32.73
N GLN A 313 -15.11 10.00 -32.11
CA GLN A 313 -14.93 11.29 -32.77
C GLN A 313 -13.54 11.86 -32.50
N TRP A 314 -12.97 12.53 -33.50
CA TRP A 314 -11.72 13.27 -33.33
C TRP A 314 -11.91 14.43 -32.35
N ALA A 315 -10.83 14.78 -31.65
CA ALA A 315 -10.78 16.00 -30.87
C ALA A 315 -11.04 17.19 -31.78
N GLN A 316 -11.76 18.19 -31.27
CA GLN A 316 -12.11 19.41 -32.01
C GLN A 316 -11.45 20.60 -31.34
N ILE A 317 -10.82 21.46 -32.13
CA ILE A 317 -10.31 22.75 -31.69
C ILE A 317 -11.09 23.83 -32.43
N THR A 318 -11.53 24.85 -31.70
CA THR A 318 -12.29 25.97 -32.25
C THR A 318 -11.55 27.27 -31.97
N PHE A 319 -11.23 28.02 -33.02
CA PHE A 319 -10.64 29.34 -32.93
C PHE A 319 -11.71 30.39 -33.22
N MET A 320 -11.97 31.24 -32.24
CA MET A 320 -12.85 32.39 -32.31
C MET A 320 -12.03 33.64 -32.59
N LYS A 321 -12.55 34.51 -33.45
CA LYS A 321 -12.01 35.85 -33.68
C LYS A 321 -13.08 36.85 -33.30
N HIS A 322 -12.91 37.51 -32.16
CA HIS A 322 -14.01 38.18 -31.45
C HIS A 322 -15.11 37.16 -31.14
N ASP A 323 -16.36 37.40 -31.56
CA ASP A 323 -17.50 36.50 -31.30
C ASP A 323 -17.87 35.63 -32.51
N THR A 324 -16.98 35.51 -33.50
CA THR A 324 -17.25 34.73 -34.73
C THR A 324 -16.29 33.56 -34.86
N LEU A 325 -16.84 32.38 -35.19
CA LEU A 325 -16.08 31.18 -35.53
C LEU A 325 -15.18 31.47 -36.72
N PHE A 326 -13.87 31.36 -36.53
CA PHE A 326 -12.89 31.63 -37.58
C PHE A 326 -12.28 30.34 -38.14
N ILE A 327 -11.85 29.42 -37.27
CA ILE A 327 -11.28 28.13 -37.69
C ILE A 327 -11.87 27.02 -36.83
N ARG A 328 -12.16 25.89 -37.46
CA ARG A 328 -12.44 24.63 -36.77
C ARG A 328 -11.47 23.56 -37.26
N CYS A 329 -10.76 22.94 -36.33
CA CYS A 329 -9.81 21.86 -36.59
C CYS A 329 -10.28 20.57 -35.91
N TRP A 330 -9.92 19.43 -36.49
CA TRP A 330 -10.09 18.12 -35.89
C TRP A 330 -8.82 17.29 -36.02
N SER A 331 -8.45 16.58 -34.96
CA SER A 331 -7.32 15.66 -34.97
C SER A 331 -7.53 14.51 -33.97
N ASN A 332 -6.81 13.40 -34.18
CA ASN A 332 -6.77 12.30 -33.21
C ASN A 332 -6.00 12.65 -31.95
N GLU A 333 -4.94 13.45 -32.06
CA GLU A 333 -4.07 13.85 -30.95
C GLU A 333 -3.69 15.31 -31.09
N VAL A 334 -3.87 16.06 -30.01
CA VAL A 334 -3.52 17.47 -29.88
C VAL A 334 -2.61 17.59 -28.67
N LEU A 335 -1.39 18.06 -28.85
CA LEU A 335 -0.45 18.32 -27.76
C LEU A 335 -0.62 19.78 -27.31
N PHE A 336 -0.76 19.95 -26.00
CA PHE A 336 -0.81 21.27 -25.38
C PHE A 336 0.58 21.60 -24.81
N SER A 337 1.14 22.73 -25.19
CA SER A 337 2.29 23.38 -24.53
C SER A 337 1.87 24.71 -23.91
N ASP A 338 2.79 25.38 -23.23
CA ASP A 338 2.53 26.67 -22.57
C ASP A 338 2.11 27.78 -23.56
N ASP A 339 2.56 27.68 -24.81
CA ASP A 339 2.42 28.73 -25.84
C ASP A 339 1.89 28.24 -27.19
N ALA A 340 1.61 26.94 -27.35
CA ALA A 340 1.19 26.37 -28.62
C ALA A 340 0.24 25.17 -28.49
N LEU A 341 -0.45 24.91 -29.60
CA LEU A 341 -1.17 23.67 -29.88
C LEU A 341 -0.52 23.00 -31.08
N ASP A 342 -0.03 21.79 -30.88
CA ASP A 342 0.51 20.97 -31.97
C ASP A 342 -0.42 19.80 -32.25
N ALA A 343 -0.85 19.65 -33.51
CA ALA A 343 -1.67 18.52 -33.93
C ALA A 343 -1.09 17.92 -35.21
N THR A 344 -0.93 16.60 -35.23
CA THR A 344 -0.55 15.83 -36.43
C THR A 344 -1.79 15.16 -37.01
N HIS A 345 -1.89 15.04 -38.35
CA HIS A 345 -3.08 14.52 -39.04
C HIS A 345 -4.33 15.33 -38.67
N ALA A 346 -4.45 16.50 -39.29
CA ALA A 346 -5.41 17.53 -38.89
C ALA A 346 -6.29 17.94 -40.06
N ARG A 347 -7.59 17.72 -39.89
CA ARG A 347 -8.61 18.27 -40.78
C ARG A 347 -8.95 19.69 -40.32
N MET A 348 -9.05 20.64 -41.25
CA MET A 348 -9.32 22.03 -40.91
C MET A 348 -10.37 22.64 -41.84
N THR A 349 -11.22 23.49 -41.28
CA THR A 349 -12.08 24.42 -42.03
C THR A 349 -11.85 25.83 -41.50
N MET A 350 -11.46 26.75 -42.37
CA MET A 350 -11.39 28.19 -42.09
C MET A 350 -12.60 28.88 -42.74
N PHE A 351 -13.32 29.69 -41.98
CA PHE A 351 -14.54 30.37 -42.42
C PHE A 351 -14.24 31.80 -42.86
N LEU A 352 -14.74 32.20 -44.03
CA LEU A 352 -14.54 33.50 -44.68
C LEU A 352 -15.91 34.08 -45.08
N GLY A 353 -16.70 34.48 -44.09
CA GLY A 353 -18.08 34.92 -44.32
C GLY A 353 -18.97 33.73 -44.70
N GLU A 354 -19.52 33.75 -45.91
CA GLU A 354 -20.36 32.65 -46.44
C GLU A 354 -19.54 31.54 -47.13
N ASP A 355 -18.22 31.72 -47.30
CA ASP A 355 -17.31 30.76 -47.94
C ASP A 355 -16.35 30.11 -46.93
N SER A 356 -15.62 29.06 -47.35
CA SER A 356 -14.65 28.38 -46.51
C SER A 356 -13.46 27.79 -47.26
N ILE A 357 -12.31 27.73 -46.60
CA ILE A 357 -11.14 26.98 -47.04
C ILE A 357 -11.06 25.69 -46.24
N TYR A 358 -10.95 24.54 -46.92
CA TYR A 358 -10.96 23.22 -46.31
C TYR A 358 -9.66 22.45 -46.58
N HIS A 359 -9.10 21.86 -45.53
CA HIS A 359 -7.99 20.91 -45.57
C HIS A 359 -8.49 19.53 -45.10
N PRO A 360 -8.42 18.48 -45.94
CA PRO A 360 -9.02 17.18 -45.62
C PRO A 360 -8.24 16.34 -44.60
N ASP A 361 -6.91 16.38 -44.61
CA ASP A 361 -5.99 15.73 -43.65
C ASP A 361 -4.54 16.17 -43.89
#